data_AF-A0A1J5LL57-F1
#
_entry.id   AF-A0A1J5LL57-F1
#
_cell.length_a   1.000
_cell.length_b   1.000
_cell.length_c   1.000
_cell.angle_alpha   90.00
_cell.angle_beta   90.00
_cell.angle_gamma   90.00
#
_symmetry.space_group_name_H-M   'P 1'
#
loop_
_entity.id
_entity.type
_entity.pdbx_description
1 polymer ?
#
loop_
_entity_poly.entity_id
_entity_poly.type
_entity_poly.pdbx_seq_one_letter_code
_entity_poly.pdbx_strand_id
1 'polypeptide(L)'
;MPDLVPRYETRAETLIMGKAVASNNGKGGPAGAELCRRDTSSLSCQWQRGDSVYSASGDAELFPNDMLAFMVSVADLLDGFEVAGR
;
A
#
# COMPACT_ATOMS: atom_id res chain seq x y z
N MET A 1 14.18 -7.93 -42.14
CA MET A 1 13.59 -7.02 -41.14
C MET A 1 13.66 -7.71 -39.80
N PRO A 2 14.24 -7.10 -38.75
CA PRO A 2 14.19 -7.67 -37.42
C PRO A 2 12.77 -7.55 -36.86
N ASP A 3 12.31 -8.63 -36.25
CA ASP A 3 11.00 -8.79 -35.65
C ASP A 3 10.82 -7.81 -34.48
N LEU A 4 9.93 -6.83 -34.64
CA LEU A 4 9.48 -5.95 -33.55
C LEU A 4 8.38 -6.66 -32.77
N VAL A 5 8.71 -7.79 -32.13
CA VAL A 5 7.79 -8.42 -31.17
C VAL A 5 7.60 -7.42 -30.03
N PRO A 6 6.39 -6.90 -29.77
CA PRO A 6 6.16 -6.06 -28.61
C PRO A 6 6.43 -6.91 -27.38
N ARG A 7 7.53 -6.63 -26.68
CA ARG A 7 7.68 -7.10 -25.30
C ARG A 7 6.66 -6.31 -24.50
N TYR A 8 5.48 -6.91 -24.33
CA TYR A 8 4.64 -6.58 -23.19
C TYR A 8 5.49 -6.94 -21.97
N GLU A 9 6.28 -5.99 -21.49
CA GLU A 9 6.92 -6.11 -20.19
C GLU A 9 5.76 -6.33 -19.22
N THR A 10 5.62 -7.56 -18.74
CA THR A 10 4.80 -7.88 -17.58
C THR A 10 5.21 -6.89 -16.52
N ARG A 11 4.31 -5.94 -16.19
CA ARG A 11 4.49 -5.04 -15.06
C ARG A 11 4.92 -5.93 -13.90
N ALA A 12 6.13 -5.71 -13.38
CA ALA A 12 6.59 -6.45 -12.23
C ALA A 12 5.50 -6.37 -11.17
N GLU A 13 5.14 -7.50 -10.61
CA GLU A 13 4.19 -7.57 -9.50
C GLU A 13 4.74 -6.70 -8.36
N THR A 14 4.03 -5.62 -8.03
CA THR A 14 4.51 -4.60 -7.07
C THR A 14 3.50 -4.39 -5.96
N LEU A 15 4.02 -4.34 -4.73
CA LEU A 15 3.32 -3.77 -3.58
C LEU A 15 3.70 -2.29 -3.45
N ILE A 16 2.70 -1.43 -3.40
CA ILE A 16 2.83 0.00 -3.18
C ILE A 16 2.39 0.28 -1.75
N MET A 17 3.22 0.99 -0.98
CA MET A 17 2.93 1.34 0.42
C MET A 17 2.99 2.86 0.60
N GLY A 18 2.17 3.40 1.49
CA GLY A 18 2.08 4.83 1.73
C GLY A 18 1.70 5.19 3.16
N LYS A 19 2.09 6.41 3.57
CA LYS A 19 1.75 7.07 4.84
C LYS A 19 1.21 8.46 4.53
N ALA A 20 0.13 8.85 5.21
CA ALA A 20 -0.49 10.16 5.08
C ALA A 20 -1.03 10.63 6.45
N VAL A 21 -1.08 11.94 6.67
CA VAL A 21 -1.63 12.55 7.91
C VAL A 21 -3.16 12.51 7.99
N ALA A 22 -3.84 12.07 6.92
CA ALA A 22 -5.29 11.97 6.87
C ALA A 22 -5.76 11.02 5.76
N SER A 23 -6.91 10.38 5.99
CA SER A 23 -7.63 9.56 5.02
C SER A 23 -8.09 10.36 3.80
N ASN A 24 -8.40 9.66 2.71
CA ASN A 24 -9.09 10.22 1.53
C ASN A 24 -8.34 11.41 0.88
N ASN A 25 -7.04 11.26 0.60
CA ASN A 25 -6.21 12.32 -0.02
C ASN A 25 -6.21 13.63 0.78
N GLY A 26 -6.20 13.57 2.12
CA GLY A 26 -6.20 14.76 2.97
C GLY A 26 -7.57 15.41 3.16
N LYS A 27 -8.65 14.85 2.59
CA LYS A 27 -10.02 15.33 2.79
C LYS A 27 -10.60 14.93 4.15
N GLY A 28 -9.90 14.09 4.90
CA GLY A 28 -10.32 13.59 6.20
C GLY A 28 -11.45 12.56 6.09
N GLY A 29 -11.95 12.16 7.25
CA GLY A 29 -12.96 11.11 7.42
C GLY A 29 -12.39 9.85 8.08
N PRO A 30 -13.25 9.02 8.69
CA PRO A 30 -12.81 7.78 9.31
C PRO A 30 -12.16 6.88 8.26
N ALA A 31 -11.10 6.15 8.65
CA ALA A 31 -10.66 5.00 7.86
C ALA A 31 -11.89 4.07 7.67
N GLY A 32 -12.07 3.52 6.47
CA GLY A 32 -13.21 2.65 6.18
C GLY A 32 -13.31 1.50 7.19
N ALA A 33 -14.53 1.01 7.44
CA ALA A 33 -14.75 -0.10 8.38
C ALA A 33 -14.03 -1.40 7.94
N GLU A 34 -13.82 -1.57 6.65
CA GLU A 34 -13.00 -2.66 6.08
C GLU A 34 -11.55 -2.22 5.94
N LEU A 35 -10.68 -2.87 6.72
CA LEU A 35 -9.23 -2.68 6.71
C LEU A 35 -8.57 -3.03 5.37
N CYS A 36 -9.12 -4.02 4.66
CA CYS A 36 -8.62 -4.48 3.37
C CYS A 36 -9.79 -4.79 2.44
N ARG A 37 -9.73 -4.23 1.24
CA ARG A 37 -10.67 -4.47 0.14
C ARG A 37 -9.96 -5.22 -0.97
N ARG A 38 -10.53 -6.35 -1.37
CA ARG A 38 -10.11 -7.10 -2.57
C ARG A 38 -10.93 -6.62 -3.77
N ASP A 39 -10.26 -6.32 -4.87
CA ASP A 39 -10.89 -6.02 -6.15
C ASP A 39 -10.25 -6.86 -7.24
N THR A 40 -11.01 -7.81 -7.80
CA THR A 40 -10.52 -8.87 -8.69
C THR A 40 -9.25 -9.55 -8.16
N SER A 41 -8.08 -9.27 -8.75
CA SER A 41 -6.78 -9.83 -8.33
C SER A 41 -5.98 -8.89 -7.44
N SER A 42 -6.47 -7.67 -7.18
CA SER A 42 -5.79 -6.68 -6.35
C SER A 42 -6.31 -6.68 -4.92
N LEU A 43 -5.42 -6.39 -3.97
CA LEU A 43 -5.76 -6.12 -2.58
C LEU A 43 -5.32 -4.70 -2.23
N SER A 44 -6.20 -3.95 -1.58
CA SER A 44 -5.93 -2.61 -1.07
C SER A 44 -6.29 -2.55 0.40
N CYS A 45 -5.32 -2.28 1.25
CA CYS A 45 -5.49 -2.12 2.68
C CYS A 45 -5.27 -0.67 3.11
N GLN A 46 -6.06 -0.22 4.08
CA GLN A 46 -5.90 1.07 4.74
C GLN A 46 -6.17 0.94 6.23
N TRP A 47 -5.29 1.51 7.05
CA TRP A 47 -5.44 1.49 8.50
C TRP A 47 -4.87 2.75 9.14
N GLN A 48 -5.29 3.00 10.38
CA GLN A 48 -4.84 4.13 11.16
C GLN A 48 -3.98 3.66 12.33
N ARG A 49 -2.87 4.37 12.59
CA ARG A 49 -2.05 4.23 13.79
C ARG A 49 -1.64 5.64 14.25
N GLY A 50 -2.12 6.04 15.43
CA GLY A 50 -2.00 7.42 15.90
C GLY A 50 -2.66 8.41 14.93
N ASP A 51 -1.92 9.45 14.57
CA ASP A 51 -2.37 10.52 13.66
C ASP A 51 -2.09 10.21 12.18
N SER A 52 -1.52 9.03 11.88
CA SER A 52 -1.17 8.64 10.53
C SER A 52 -2.08 7.54 10.00
N VAL A 53 -2.36 7.64 8.71
CA VAL A 53 -3.07 6.66 7.89
C VAL A 53 -2.07 6.00 6.96
N TYR A 54 -2.05 4.68 6.98
CA TYR A 54 -1.17 3.86 6.18
C TYR A 54 -1.99 3.14 5.12
N SER A 55 -1.37 2.88 3.98
CA SER A 55 -1.96 2.09 2.91
C SER A 55 -0.97 1.11 2.32
N ALA A 56 -1.49 -0.01 1.82
CA ALA A 56 -0.76 -0.96 1.01
C ALA A 56 -1.68 -1.44 -0.12
N SER A 57 -1.22 -1.42 -1.37
CA SER A 57 -1.97 -1.93 -2.51
C SER A 57 -1.10 -2.65 -3.52
N GLY A 58 -1.65 -3.66 -4.18
CA GLY A 58 -0.94 -4.44 -5.19
C GLY A 58 -1.68 -5.71 -5.54
N ASP A 59 -0.99 -6.64 -6.19
CA ASP A 59 -1.53 -7.99 -6.43
C ASP A 59 -1.75 -8.72 -5.11
N ALA A 60 -2.93 -9.33 -4.95
CA ALA A 60 -3.33 -10.02 -3.73
C ALA A 60 -2.43 -11.23 -3.40
N GLU A 61 -1.81 -11.86 -4.40
CA GLU A 61 -0.90 -13.01 -4.20
C GLU A 61 0.45 -12.59 -3.61
N LEU A 62 0.82 -11.31 -3.69
CA LEU A 62 2.03 -10.77 -3.09
C LEU A 62 1.88 -10.47 -1.59
N PHE A 63 0.64 -10.39 -1.09
CA PHE A 63 0.42 -10.09 0.32
C PHE A 63 0.74 -11.31 1.19
N PRO A 64 1.43 -11.12 2.32
CA PRO A 64 1.71 -12.22 3.23
C PRO A 64 0.43 -12.70 3.92
N ASN A 65 0.44 -13.96 4.37
CA ASN A 65 -0.69 -14.56 5.08
C ASN A 65 -0.97 -13.87 6.43
N ASP A 66 0.08 -13.38 7.11
CA ASP A 66 -0.04 -12.63 8.35
C ASP A 66 -0.16 -11.13 8.07
N MET A 67 -1.38 -10.70 7.81
CA MET A 67 -1.69 -9.30 7.50
C MET A 67 -1.42 -8.35 8.66
N LEU A 68 -1.59 -8.80 9.91
CA LEU A 68 -1.34 -7.94 11.08
C LEU A 68 0.15 -7.65 11.24
N ALA A 69 1.00 -8.68 11.16
CA ALA A 69 2.45 -8.50 11.23
C ALA A 69 2.98 -7.65 10.06
N PHE A 70 2.40 -7.83 8.87
CA PHE A 70 2.71 -7.00 7.70
C PHE A 70 2.38 -5.54 7.93
N MET A 71 1.15 -5.22 8.37
CA MET A 71 0.72 -3.85 8.61
C MET A 71 1.57 -3.13 9.67
N VAL A 72 1.96 -3.85 10.73
CA VAL A 72 2.89 -3.33 11.74
C VAL A 72 4.25 -3.00 11.10
N SER A 73 4.80 -3.93 10.32
CA SER A 73 6.09 -3.76 9.65
C SER A 73 6.10 -2.62 8.64
N VAL A 74 5.01 -2.44 7.87
CA VAL A 74 4.86 -1.31 6.94
C VAL A 74 4.83 0.02 7.70
N ALA A 75 4.08 0.09 8.80
CA ALA A 75 4.02 1.30 9.60
C ALA A 75 5.39 1.63 10.21
N ASP A 76 6.07 0.66 10.81
CA ASP A 76 7.41 0.86 11.38
C ASP A 76 8.43 1.28 10.31
N LEU A 77 8.37 0.69 9.11
CA LEU A 77 9.22 1.08 7.97
C LEU A 77 8.98 2.55 7.58
N LEU A 78 7.73 2.95 7.38
CA LEU A 78 7.38 4.29 6.92
C LEU A 78 7.56 5.36 7.99
N ASP A 79 7.42 5.00 9.26
CA ASP A 79 7.75 5.87 10.40
C ASP A 79 9.27 6.07 10.52
N GLY A 80 10.06 5.07 10.15
CA GLY A 80 11.53 5.15 10.13
C GLY A 80 12.12 6.18 9.14
N PHE A 81 11.32 6.68 8.19
CA PHE A 81 11.75 7.70 7.22
C PHE A 81 11.42 9.14 7.63
N GLU A 82 10.92 9.38 8.85
CA GLU A 82 10.75 10.75 9.34
C GLU A 82 12.12 11.46 9.47
N VAL A 83 12.45 12.26 8.46
CA VAL A 83 13.54 13.23 8.57
C VAL A 83 13.03 14.33 9.49
N ALA A 84 13.60 14.41 10.70
CA ALA A 84 13.35 15.52 11.61
C ALA A 84 13.57 16.84 10.85
N GLY A 85 12.48 17.54 10.56
CA GLY A 85 12.54 18.87 9.96
C GLY A 85 13.32 19.79 10.90
N ARG A 86 14.43 20.31 10.40
CA ARG A 86 15.18 21.39 11.04
C ARG A 86 14.44 22.71 10.88
#